data_AF-A0A146FKF5-F1
#
_entry.id   AF-A0A146FKF5-F1
#
_cell.length_a   1.000
_cell.length_b   1.000
_cell.length_c   1.000
_cell.angle_alpha   90.00
_cell.angle_beta   90.00
_cell.angle_gamma   90.00
#
_symmetry.space_group_name_H-M   'P 1'
#
loop_
_entity.id
_entity.type
_entity.pdbx_description
1 polymer ?
#
loop_
_entity_poly.entity_id
_entity_poly.type
_entity_poly.pdbx_seq_one_letter_code
_entity_poly.pdbx_strand_id
1 'polypeptide(L)'
;MTPNWSQLWTFITNPKDTTSTSSISPSPSTLRRIIKSLSLLTFFSILLYALYIHFQPSTIPQPPDIPESPDLPPPSPEDTYKSIYGYPPTNPTIPPLHIHDPSILYDLPTNTYYAYGSGPHIPIHSAPTLQGPWTKVGSCCHFDPEKLPKAGMDIRVGRSPSPQGPFVDKQGRDLVDGGGEIVYGSNGDVYAPGGQGVLSGEVEGDVLYYHYCEGPFPFSHIFLQI
;
A
#
# COMPACT_ATOMS: atom_id res chain seq x y z
N MET A 1 -33.49 2.14 -25.88
CA MET A 1 -34.00 1.54 -24.63
C MET A 1 -33.00 1.87 -23.53
N THR A 2 -33.32 2.86 -22.70
CA THR A 2 -32.49 3.31 -21.56
C THR A 2 -33.21 2.90 -20.27
N PRO A 3 -32.54 2.30 -19.26
CA PRO A 3 -33.21 1.93 -18.02
C PRO A 3 -33.54 3.18 -17.19
N ASN A 4 -34.77 3.23 -16.68
CA ASN A 4 -35.27 4.28 -15.81
C ASN A 4 -34.86 3.99 -14.36
N TRP A 5 -33.90 4.76 -13.83
CA TRP A 5 -33.29 4.59 -12.50
C TRP A 5 -34.06 5.25 -11.34
N SER A 6 -35.31 5.70 -11.54
CA SER A 6 -36.05 6.47 -10.53
C SER A 6 -36.81 5.65 -9.47
N GLN A 7 -36.57 4.34 -9.33
CA GLN A 7 -37.30 3.49 -8.38
C GLN A 7 -36.47 2.93 -7.21
N LEU A 8 -35.20 3.32 -7.07
CA LEU A 8 -34.30 2.75 -6.05
C LEU A 8 -34.08 3.61 -4.78
N TRP A 9 -34.80 4.72 -4.59
CA TRP A 9 -34.57 5.61 -3.44
C TRP A 9 -35.85 6.18 -2.81
N THR A 10 -36.66 5.33 -2.17
CA THR A 10 -37.73 5.80 -1.25
C THR A 10 -37.84 4.97 0.03
N PHE A 11 -36.71 4.69 0.69
CA PHE A 11 -36.72 4.34 2.12
C PHE A 11 -35.54 4.98 2.85
N ILE A 12 -35.54 6.31 2.93
CA ILE A 12 -34.95 7.02 4.08
C ILE A 12 -36.07 7.84 4.70
N THR A 13 -36.28 7.57 5.98
CA THR A 13 -37.39 7.95 6.85
C THR A 13 -37.63 9.46 6.96
N ASN A 14 -38.88 9.88 6.76
CA ASN A 14 -39.41 11.18 7.18
C ASN A 14 -39.76 11.08 8.69
N PRO A 15 -39.20 11.91 9.59
CA PRO A 15 -39.34 11.72 11.04
C PRO A 15 -40.65 12.29 11.62
N LYS A 16 -41.80 12.13 10.92
CA LYS A 16 -43.07 12.76 11.33
C LYS A 16 -44.33 11.89 11.26
N ASP A 17 -44.21 10.57 11.36
CA ASP A 17 -45.39 9.74 11.68
C ASP A 17 -45.20 9.01 13.00
N THR A 18 -45.82 9.56 14.03
CA THR A 18 -46.01 8.92 15.33
C THR A 18 -47.27 8.06 15.21
N THR A 19 -47.13 6.87 14.63
CA THR A 19 -48.18 5.84 14.64
C THR A 19 -47.68 4.64 15.43
N SER A 20 -48.43 4.30 16.47
CA SER A 20 -48.23 3.19 17.40
C SER A 20 -47.72 1.91 16.70
N THR A 21 -46.44 1.60 16.89
CA THR A 21 -45.86 0.31 16.51
C THR A 21 -46.39 -0.76 17.46
N SER A 22 -47.49 -1.40 17.06
CA SER A 22 -47.85 -2.70 17.63
C SER A 22 -46.77 -3.68 17.21
N SER A 23 -45.99 -4.19 18.18
CA SER A 23 -45.04 -5.27 17.94
C SER A 23 -45.82 -6.53 17.58
N ILE A 24 -46.03 -6.77 16.28
CA ILE A 24 -46.59 -8.01 15.76
C ILE A 24 -45.55 -9.10 16.02
N SER A 25 -45.68 -9.76 17.17
CA SER A 25 -44.90 -10.95 17.47
C SER A 25 -45.30 -12.07 16.50
N PRO A 26 -44.35 -12.76 15.86
CA PRO A 26 -44.67 -13.84 14.95
C PRO A 26 -45.44 -14.91 15.71
N SER A 27 -46.49 -15.44 15.09
CA SER A 27 -47.26 -16.52 15.72
C SER A 27 -46.34 -17.69 16.11
N PRO A 28 -46.65 -18.47 17.17
CA PRO A 28 -45.79 -19.57 17.60
C PRO A 28 -45.50 -20.62 16.52
N SER A 29 -46.32 -20.70 15.46
CA SER A 29 -46.08 -21.55 14.30
C SER A 29 -45.11 -20.91 13.30
N THR A 30 -45.21 -19.61 13.06
CA THR A 30 -44.28 -18.82 12.24
C THR A 30 -42.88 -18.81 12.86
N LEU A 31 -42.78 -18.57 14.17
CA LEU A 31 -41.51 -18.59 14.90
C LEU A 31 -40.83 -19.97 14.83
N ARG A 32 -41.60 -21.05 15.00
CA ARG A 32 -41.08 -22.43 14.83
C ARG A 32 -40.59 -22.69 13.41
N ARG A 33 -41.24 -22.14 12.37
CA ARG A 33 -40.78 -22.26 10.99
C ARG A 33 -39.46 -21.50 10.75
N ILE A 34 -39.34 -20.28 11.30
CA ILE A 34 -38.12 -19.47 11.21
C ILE A 34 -36.95 -20.16 11.89
N ILE A 35 -37.12 -20.65 13.12
CA ILE A 35 -36.07 -21.36 13.86
C ILE A 35 -35.62 -22.61 13.10
N LYS A 36 -36.56 -23.41 12.58
CA LYS A 36 -36.22 -24.59 11.75
C LYS A 36 -35.44 -24.18 10.50
N SER A 37 -35.87 -23.12 9.81
CA SER A 37 -35.19 -22.62 8.61
C SER A 37 -33.76 -22.16 8.90
N LEU A 38 -33.55 -21.42 9.99
CA LEU A 38 -32.24 -20.96 10.41
C LEU A 38 -31.33 -22.13 10.81
N SER A 39 -31.85 -23.11 11.57
CA SER A 39 -31.10 -24.32 11.92
C SER A 39 -30.72 -25.17 10.70
N LEU A 40 -31.59 -25.26 9.69
CA LEU A 40 -31.26 -25.95 8.44
C LEU A 40 -30.17 -25.20 7.65
N LEU A 41 -30.23 -23.87 7.62
CA LEU A 41 -29.24 -23.04 6.91
C LEU A 41 -27.86 -23.14 7.56
N THR A 42 -27.78 -23.09 8.89
CA THR A 42 -26.50 -23.24 9.60
C THR A 42 -25.92 -24.63 9.43
N PHE A 43 -26.75 -25.68 9.49
CA PHE A 43 -26.29 -27.05 9.25
C PHE A 43 -25.76 -27.24 7.83
N PHE A 44 -26.45 -26.68 6.83
CA PHE A 44 -26.00 -26.71 5.43
C PHE A 44 -24.70 -25.94 5.23
N SER A 45 -24.55 -24.77 5.85
CA SER A 45 -23.31 -23.98 5.79
C SER A 45 -22.13 -24.71 6.43
N ILE A 46 -22.33 -25.38 7.56
CA ILE A 46 -21.29 -26.17 8.23
C ILE A 46 -20.92 -27.39 7.38
N LEU A 47 -21.90 -28.08 6.79
CA LEU A 47 -21.66 -29.21 5.90
C LEU A 47 -20.87 -28.80 4.66
N LEU A 48 -21.23 -27.69 4.01
CA LEU A 48 -20.47 -27.16 2.87
C LEU A 48 -19.04 -26.80 3.25
N TYR A 49 -18.84 -26.18 4.42
CA TYR A 49 -17.49 -25.88 4.90
C TYR A 49 -16.69 -27.15 5.21
N ALA A 50 -17.31 -28.14 5.84
CA ALA A 50 -16.66 -29.44 6.11
C ALA A 50 -16.28 -30.16 4.80
N LEU A 51 -17.17 -30.16 3.80
CA LEU A 51 -16.87 -30.70 2.47
C LEU A 51 -15.76 -29.89 1.78
N TYR A 52 -15.78 -28.57 1.88
CA TYR A 52 -14.73 -27.70 1.32
C TYR A 52 -13.35 -28.05 1.90
N ILE A 53 -13.25 -28.25 3.21
CA ILE A 53 -12.00 -28.66 3.88
C ILE A 53 -11.63 -30.11 3.52
N HIS A 54 -12.60 -31.02 3.43
CA HIS A 54 -12.34 -32.42 3.09
C HIS A 54 -11.89 -32.63 1.63
N PHE A 55 -12.36 -31.78 0.72
CA PHE A 55 -11.98 -31.80 -0.70
C PHE A 55 -10.86 -30.82 -1.05
N GLN A 56 -10.25 -30.13 -0.07
CA GLN A 56 -8.94 -29.51 -0.33
C GLN A 56 -7.93 -30.64 -0.58
N PRO A 57 -7.29 -30.70 -1.75
CA PRO A 57 -6.23 -31.67 -1.98
C PRO A 57 -5.08 -31.39 -1.01
N SER A 58 -4.84 -32.29 -0.05
CA SER A 58 -3.69 -32.22 0.86
C SER A 58 -2.34 -32.44 0.18
N THR A 59 -2.31 -32.49 -1.15
CA THR A 59 -1.10 -32.63 -1.93
C THR A 59 -0.50 -31.24 -2.16
N ILE A 60 0.38 -30.83 -1.25
CA ILE A 60 1.50 -29.99 -1.66
C ILE A 60 2.15 -30.75 -2.82
N PRO A 61 2.28 -30.17 -4.04
CA PRO A 61 2.99 -30.82 -5.12
C PRO A 61 4.37 -31.23 -4.58
N GLN A 62 4.64 -32.54 -4.55
CA GLN A 62 6.01 -32.98 -4.30
C GLN A 62 6.85 -32.36 -5.42
N PRO A 63 7.99 -31.70 -5.10
CA PRO A 63 8.89 -31.21 -6.12
C PRO A 63 9.19 -32.36 -7.10
N PRO A 64 9.21 -32.10 -8.42
CA PRO A 64 9.55 -33.14 -9.38
C PRO A 64 10.90 -33.75 -8.99
N ASP A 65 10.99 -35.09 -8.97
CA ASP A 65 12.24 -35.80 -8.73
C ASP A 65 13.27 -35.34 -9.78
N ILE A 66 14.19 -34.47 -9.38
CA ILE A 66 15.27 -33.99 -10.23
C ILE A 66 16.23 -35.17 -10.39
N PRO A 67 16.52 -35.64 -11.61
CA PRO A 67 17.54 -36.67 -11.81
C PRO A 67 18.87 -36.14 -11.27
N GLU A 68 19.45 -36.83 -10.29
CA GLU A 68 20.75 -36.50 -9.74
C GLU A 68 21.79 -36.63 -10.86
N SER A 69 22.19 -35.49 -11.44
CA SER A 69 23.23 -35.41 -12.45
C SER A 69 24.55 -35.84 -11.80
N PRO A 70 25.28 -36.86 -12.31
CA PRO A 70 26.32 -37.53 -11.53
C PRO A 70 27.59 -36.70 -11.23
N ASP A 71 27.74 -35.50 -11.81
CA ASP A 71 29.05 -34.82 -11.89
C ASP A 71 29.07 -33.38 -11.37
N LEU A 72 28.07 -32.93 -10.60
CA LEU A 72 28.14 -31.61 -9.94
C LEU A 72 28.36 -31.77 -8.42
N PRO A 73 29.28 -30.99 -7.81
CA PRO A 73 29.41 -30.98 -6.36
C PRO A 73 28.09 -30.56 -5.72
N PRO A 74 27.76 -31.09 -4.53
CA PRO A 74 26.50 -30.77 -3.87
C PRO A 74 26.37 -29.24 -3.72
N PRO A 75 25.20 -28.65 -4.08
CA PRO A 75 25.01 -27.21 -4.01
C PRO A 75 25.23 -26.72 -2.57
N SER A 76 25.81 -25.53 -2.43
CA SER A 76 25.98 -24.93 -1.12
C SER A 76 24.60 -24.67 -0.48
N PRO A 77 24.49 -24.63 0.86
CA PRO A 77 23.21 -24.35 1.52
C PRO A 77 22.54 -23.05 1.05
N GLU A 78 23.30 -22.07 0.54
CA GLU A 78 22.79 -20.83 -0.06
C GLU A 78 22.10 -21.06 -1.41
N ASP A 79 22.57 -22.01 -2.21
CA ASP A 79 22.02 -22.30 -3.53
C ASP A 79 20.68 -23.06 -3.45
N THR A 80 20.45 -23.79 -2.35
CA THR A 80 19.18 -24.50 -2.10
C THR A 80 18.02 -23.55 -1.80
N TYR A 81 18.29 -22.37 -1.21
CA TYR A 81 17.27 -21.33 -0.98
C TYR A 81 16.86 -20.60 -2.27
N LYS A 82 17.71 -20.66 -3.30
CA LYS A 82 17.64 -19.86 -4.53
C LYS A 82 16.59 -20.32 -5.55
N SER A 83 15.92 -21.47 -5.35
CA SER A 83 15.12 -22.10 -6.42
C SER A 83 13.63 -22.36 -6.12
N ILE A 84 13.16 -22.23 -4.86
CA ILE A 84 11.78 -22.65 -4.51
C ILE A 84 10.71 -21.68 -5.03
N TYR A 85 11.01 -20.40 -5.25
CA TYR A 85 10.03 -19.40 -5.70
C TYR A 85 10.38 -18.68 -7.00
N GLY A 86 11.48 -19.02 -7.68
CA GLY A 86 11.86 -18.42 -8.96
C GLY A 86 12.25 -16.93 -8.89
N TYR A 87 12.42 -16.37 -7.69
CA TYR A 87 12.91 -15.01 -7.48
C TYR A 87 14.28 -15.06 -6.79
N PRO A 88 15.21 -14.14 -7.14
CA PRO A 88 16.45 -14.01 -6.38
C PRO A 88 16.13 -13.71 -4.91
N PRO A 89 16.91 -14.26 -3.96
CA PRO A 89 16.73 -13.92 -2.55
C PRO A 89 16.82 -12.40 -2.39
N THR A 90 15.90 -11.82 -1.63
CA THR A 90 16.04 -10.42 -1.22
C THR A 90 17.38 -10.30 -0.51
N ASN A 91 18.29 -9.45 -1.00
CA ASN A 91 19.55 -9.19 -0.33
C ASN A 91 19.28 -8.10 0.74
N PRO A 92 19.04 -8.46 2.01
CA PRO A 92 18.63 -7.47 2.99
C PRO A 92 19.82 -6.56 3.33
N THR A 93 19.54 -5.31 3.62
CA THR A 93 20.53 -4.40 4.21
C THR A 93 20.97 -4.91 5.59
N ILE A 94 22.22 -4.68 5.97
CA ILE A 94 22.78 -5.08 7.26
C ILE A 94 23.33 -3.84 7.98
N PRO A 95 22.73 -3.41 9.13
CA PRO A 95 21.48 -3.89 9.70
C PRO A 95 20.25 -3.55 8.83
N PRO A 96 19.07 -4.16 9.07
CA PRO A 96 17.86 -3.86 8.31
C PRO A 96 17.46 -2.38 8.38
N LEU A 97 17.40 -1.74 7.21
CA LEU A 97 16.89 -0.38 7.05
C LEU A 97 15.36 -0.44 7.08
N HIS A 98 14.76 0.10 8.13
CA HIS A 98 13.33 0.24 8.27
C HIS A 98 12.93 1.64 7.77
N ILE A 99 12.45 1.70 6.53
CA ILE A 99 12.09 2.96 5.88
C ILE A 99 10.83 2.73 5.02
N HIS A 100 9.91 3.69 5.04
CA HIS A 100 8.74 3.68 4.17
C HIS A 100 9.07 4.30 2.82
N ASP A 101 8.63 3.67 1.73
CA ASP A 101 8.76 4.12 0.33
C ASP A 101 10.10 4.79 -0.01
N PRO A 102 11.24 4.08 0.10
CA PRO A 102 12.55 4.70 -0.06
C PRO A 102 12.78 5.21 -1.49
N SER A 103 13.23 6.47 -1.59
CA SER A 103 13.92 6.99 -2.76
C SER A 103 15.42 7.03 -2.49
N ILE A 104 16.23 6.43 -3.36
CA ILE A 104 17.70 6.34 -3.18
C ILE A 104 18.41 7.28 -4.16
N LEU A 105 19.33 8.07 -3.63
CA LEU A 105 20.27 8.92 -4.37
C LEU A 105 21.69 8.42 -4.14
N TYR A 106 22.53 8.44 -5.17
CA TYR A 106 23.97 8.24 -5.03
C TYR A 106 24.72 9.56 -5.27
N ASP A 107 25.47 10.01 -4.27
CA ASP A 107 26.27 11.23 -4.34
C ASP A 107 27.70 10.91 -4.79
N LEU A 108 28.00 11.19 -6.06
CA LEU A 108 29.29 10.89 -6.68
C LEU A 108 30.50 11.55 -6.00
N PRO A 109 30.48 12.85 -5.64
CA PRO A 109 31.60 13.52 -4.99
C PRO A 109 32.00 12.92 -3.64
N THR A 110 31.01 12.44 -2.87
CA THR A 110 31.24 11.86 -1.53
C THR A 110 31.21 10.34 -1.50
N ASN A 111 30.93 9.69 -2.64
CA ASN A 111 30.80 8.24 -2.77
C ASN A 111 29.83 7.64 -1.74
N THR A 112 28.68 8.31 -1.54
CA THR A 112 27.72 7.98 -0.47
C THR A 112 26.31 7.79 -1.03
N TYR A 113 25.63 6.73 -0.59
CA TYR A 113 24.20 6.53 -0.84
C TYR A 113 23.37 7.27 0.21
N TYR A 114 22.28 7.89 -0.24
CA TYR A 114 21.26 8.49 0.62
C TYR A 114 19.91 7.85 0.33
N ALA A 115 19.16 7.50 1.37
CA ALA A 115 17.80 7.00 1.27
C ALA A 115 16.85 7.97 1.99
N TYR A 116 15.86 8.46 1.25
CA TYR A 116 14.80 9.34 1.73
C TYR A 116 13.53 8.52 1.90
N GLY A 117 12.93 8.57 3.09
CA GLY A 117 11.69 7.84 3.38
C GLY A 117 10.46 8.73 3.31
N SER A 118 9.28 8.11 3.23
CA SER A 118 8.00 8.78 3.42
C SER A 118 7.61 8.84 4.90
N GLY A 119 6.73 9.78 5.25
CA GLY A 119 6.18 9.95 6.61
C GLY A 119 6.60 11.25 7.31
N PRO A 120 6.23 11.43 8.60
CA PRO A 120 6.55 12.62 9.36
C PRO A 120 8.06 12.90 9.33
N HIS A 121 8.40 14.11 8.93
CA HIS A 121 9.77 14.60 8.85
C HIS A 121 10.70 13.83 7.89
N ILE A 122 10.19 13.17 6.84
CA ILE A 122 10.95 12.58 5.71
C ILE A 122 12.39 12.18 6.11
N PRO A 123 12.57 11.02 6.76
CA PRO A 123 13.85 10.66 7.34
C PRO A 123 14.90 10.46 6.24
N ILE A 124 16.12 10.93 6.51
CA ILE A 124 17.27 10.80 5.62
C ILE A 124 18.26 9.83 6.27
N HIS A 125 18.60 8.78 5.54
CA HIS A 125 19.64 7.82 5.94
C HIS A 125 20.78 7.85 4.92
N SER A 126 22.00 7.55 5.34
CA SER A 126 23.14 7.38 4.45
C SER A 126 23.86 6.06 4.66
N ALA A 127 24.49 5.54 3.60
CA ALA A 127 25.32 4.35 3.65
C ALA A 127 26.49 4.44 2.65
N PRO A 128 27.62 3.76 2.92
CA PRO A 128 28.72 3.65 1.96
C PRO A 128 28.39 2.68 0.81
N THR A 129 27.44 1.76 1.01
CA THR A 129 27.00 0.77 0.02
C THR A 129 25.49 0.59 0.09
N LEU A 130 24.87 0.03 -0.95
CA LEU A 130 23.44 -0.32 -0.91
C LEU A 130 23.10 -1.34 0.19
N GLN A 131 24.06 -2.21 0.55
CA GLN A 131 23.92 -3.17 1.64
C GLN A 131 23.95 -2.51 3.03
N GLY A 132 24.40 -1.26 3.12
CA GLY A 132 24.56 -0.54 4.39
C GLY A 132 26.03 -0.47 4.86
N PRO A 133 26.24 -0.21 6.16
CA PRO A 133 25.22 0.09 7.16
C PRO A 133 24.52 1.43 6.88
N TRP A 134 23.20 1.44 7.00
CA TRP A 134 22.41 2.67 6.85
C TRP A 134 22.29 3.39 8.20
N THR A 135 22.67 4.66 8.22
CA THR A 135 22.64 5.51 9.42
C THR A 135 21.73 6.69 9.18
N LYS A 136 20.82 7.00 10.12
CA LYS A 136 20.00 8.21 10.04
C LYS A 136 20.89 9.44 10.19
N VAL A 137 20.96 10.27 9.15
CA VAL A 137 21.77 11.50 9.13
C VAL A 137 20.92 12.76 9.25
N GLY A 138 19.61 12.64 9.08
CA GLY A 138 18.72 13.77 9.21
C GLY A 138 17.26 13.42 8.95
N SER A 139 16.51 14.49 8.76
CA SER A 139 15.09 14.47 8.46
C SER A 139 14.80 15.77 7.73
N CYS A 140 14.07 15.70 6.63
CA CYS A 140 13.53 16.91 6.00
C CYS A 140 12.17 17.24 6.59
N CYS A 141 11.80 18.52 6.51
CA CYS A 141 10.40 18.91 6.39
C CYS A 141 9.61 18.79 7.71
N HIS A 142 9.49 19.88 8.47
CA HIS A 142 8.60 19.91 9.63
C HIS A 142 7.15 19.99 9.15
N PHE A 143 6.40 18.92 9.39
CA PHE A 143 4.97 18.93 9.17
C PHE A 143 4.29 19.41 10.45
N ASP A 144 3.59 20.53 10.36
CA ASP A 144 2.68 20.99 11.42
C ASP A 144 1.33 20.28 11.21
N PRO A 145 0.97 19.29 12.05
CA PRO A 145 -0.26 18.53 11.88
C PRO A 145 -1.52 19.40 12.02
N GLU A 146 -1.42 20.59 12.63
CA GLU A 146 -2.52 21.53 12.80
C GLU A 146 -2.70 22.46 11.60
N LYS A 147 -1.69 22.54 10.72
CA LYS A 147 -1.70 23.38 9.49
C LYS A 147 -1.74 22.56 8.20
N LEU A 148 -2.09 21.29 8.29
CA LEU A 148 -2.28 20.47 7.10
C LEU A 148 -3.40 21.06 6.23
N PRO A 149 -3.23 21.12 4.90
CA PRO A 149 -4.34 21.43 4.00
C PRO A 149 -5.49 20.44 4.23
N LYS A 150 -6.73 20.86 3.91
CA LYS A 150 -7.92 19.98 4.00
C LYS A 150 -7.61 18.62 3.34
N ALA A 151 -8.03 17.53 3.99
CA ALA A 151 -7.75 16.14 3.65
C ALA A 151 -7.46 15.90 2.16
N GLY A 152 -6.17 15.78 1.85
CA GLY A 152 -5.59 15.39 0.58
C GLY A 152 -4.08 15.33 0.76
N MET A 153 -3.43 14.23 0.36
CA MET A 153 -1.97 14.20 0.31
C MET A 153 -1.51 14.88 -0.98
N ASP A 154 -0.33 15.48 -0.93
CA ASP A 154 0.32 16.11 -2.07
C ASP A 154 1.77 15.64 -2.22
N ILE A 155 2.25 15.68 -3.45
CA ILE A 155 3.66 15.52 -3.81
C ILE A 155 4.25 16.93 -3.87
N ARG A 156 5.25 17.16 -3.01
CA ARG A 156 5.98 18.43 -2.93
C ARG A 156 7.41 18.26 -3.37
N VAL A 157 7.96 19.30 -3.98
CA VAL A 157 9.36 19.36 -4.39
C VAL A 157 10.10 20.52 -3.72
N GLY A 158 11.34 20.25 -3.35
CA GLY A 158 12.34 21.22 -2.96
C GLY A 158 13.68 20.86 -3.59
N ARG A 159 14.65 21.77 -3.52
CA ARG A 159 16.00 21.56 -4.05
C ARG A 159 17.05 21.96 -3.03
N SER A 160 18.22 21.34 -3.12
CA SER A 160 19.38 21.66 -2.31
C SER A 160 20.66 21.47 -3.13
N PRO A 161 21.70 22.28 -2.91
CA PRO A 161 23.04 22.01 -3.45
C PRO A 161 23.76 20.84 -2.75
N SER A 162 23.23 20.35 -1.62
CA SER A 162 23.78 19.25 -0.84
C SER A 162 22.70 18.19 -0.55
N PRO A 163 23.03 16.88 -0.55
CA PRO A 163 22.07 15.85 -0.16
C PRO A 163 21.60 15.95 1.30
N GLN A 164 22.25 16.75 2.15
CA GLN A 164 21.82 16.99 3.54
C GLN A 164 21.02 18.29 3.72
N GLY A 165 20.78 19.03 2.64
CA GLY A 165 20.12 20.33 2.72
C GLY A 165 21.09 21.52 2.92
N PRO A 166 20.55 22.71 3.21
CA PRO A 166 19.12 22.99 3.39
C PRO A 166 18.33 22.80 2.09
N PHE A 167 17.13 22.24 2.20
CA PHE A 167 16.22 22.08 1.07
C PHE A 167 15.26 23.27 1.04
N VAL A 168 15.19 23.96 -0.10
CA VAL A 168 14.32 25.13 -0.26
C VAL A 168 13.37 24.97 -1.44
N ASP A 169 12.24 25.65 -1.36
CA ASP A 169 11.26 25.72 -2.45
C ASP A 169 11.66 26.73 -3.54
N LYS A 170 10.79 26.89 -4.54
CA LYS A 170 11.01 27.81 -5.66
C LYS A 170 11.16 29.26 -5.22
N GLN A 171 10.55 29.64 -4.10
CA GLN A 171 10.57 30.99 -3.52
C GLN A 171 11.69 31.13 -2.46
N GLY A 172 12.48 30.08 -2.23
CA GLY A 172 13.59 30.07 -1.28
C GLY A 172 13.17 29.84 0.17
N ARG A 173 11.92 29.44 0.43
CA ARG A 173 11.49 29.07 1.80
C ARG A 173 11.99 27.67 2.12
N ASP A 174 12.48 27.51 3.34
CA ASP A 174 12.95 26.22 3.82
C ASP A 174 11.80 25.20 3.87
N LEU A 175 12.06 23.98 3.40
CA LEU A 175 11.11 22.88 3.49
C LEU A 175 10.83 22.51 4.94
N VAL A 176 11.74 22.77 5.87
CA VAL A 176 11.46 22.60 7.31
C VAL A 176 10.47 23.64 7.85
N ASP A 177 10.27 24.77 7.18
CA ASP A 177 9.39 25.84 7.64
C ASP A 177 8.06 25.88 6.85
N GLY A 178 7.61 24.72 6.38
CA GLY A 178 6.38 24.60 5.58
C GLY A 178 6.53 25.08 4.14
N GLY A 179 7.77 25.16 3.64
CA GLY A 179 8.05 25.29 2.21
C GLY A 179 7.63 24.05 1.41
N GLY A 180 8.08 24.01 0.17
CA GLY A 180 7.81 22.98 -0.82
C GLY A 180 6.82 23.47 -1.87
N GLU A 181 7.15 23.28 -3.15
CA GLU A 181 6.25 23.55 -4.27
C GLU A 181 5.38 22.32 -4.51
N ILE A 182 4.07 22.49 -4.61
CA ILE A 182 3.16 21.39 -4.92
C ILE A 182 3.26 21.08 -6.40
N VAL A 183 3.69 19.86 -6.74
CA VAL A 183 3.76 19.39 -8.13
C VAL A 183 2.47 18.68 -8.52
N TYR A 184 1.90 17.92 -7.57
CA TYR A 184 0.68 17.16 -7.77
C TYR A 184 0.00 16.88 -6.44
N GLY A 185 -1.33 16.79 -6.41
CA GLY A 185 -2.06 16.49 -5.17
C GLY A 185 -3.35 15.76 -5.47
N SER A 186 -4.01 15.23 -4.44
CA SER A 186 -5.29 14.53 -4.58
C SER A 186 -6.27 15.30 -5.48
N ASN A 187 -6.79 14.65 -6.51
CA ASN A 187 -7.75 15.22 -7.47
C ASN A 187 -8.59 14.10 -8.11
N GLY A 188 -9.87 14.38 -8.37
CA GLY A 188 -10.76 13.38 -8.98
C GLY A 188 -10.73 12.04 -8.24
N ASP A 189 -10.33 10.99 -8.95
CA ASP A 189 -10.23 9.61 -8.43
C ASP A 189 -8.85 9.29 -7.82
N VAL A 190 -7.90 10.23 -7.89
CA VAL A 190 -6.56 10.09 -7.31
C VAL A 190 -6.59 10.54 -5.85
N TYR A 191 -6.55 9.57 -4.94
CA TYR A 191 -6.44 9.82 -3.51
C TYR A 191 -5.04 9.47 -3.00
N ALA A 192 -4.49 10.40 -2.21
CA ALA A 192 -3.21 10.23 -1.52
C ALA A 192 -2.03 9.87 -2.46
N PRO A 193 -1.75 10.68 -3.51
CA PRO A 193 -0.59 10.42 -4.36
C PRO A 193 0.71 10.50 -3.55
N GLY A 194 1.60 9.52 -3.74
CA GLY A 194 2.84 9.37 -2.98
C GLY A 194 3.73 8.27 -3.53
N GLY A 195 4.79 7.91 -2.79
CA GLY A 195 5.76 6.90 -3.23
C GLY A 195 6.46 7.25 -4.54
N GLN A 196 6.62 8.55 -4.80
CA GLN A 196 7.07 9.04 -6.09
C GLN A 196 8.55 8.75 -6.37
N GLY A 197 8.89 8.51 -7.63
CA GLY A 197 10.26 8.50 -8.14
C GLY A 197 10.35 9.18 -9.50
N VAL A 198 11.57 9.54 -9.90
CA VAL A 198 11.83 10.25 -11.16
C VAL A 198 12.74 9.41 -12.05
N LEU A 199 12.32 9.17 -13.28
CA LEU A 199 13.14 8.59 -14.34
C LEU A 199 13.59 9.71 -15.26
N SER A 200 14.89 9.97 -15.32
CA SER A 200 15.43 10.96 -16.24
C SER A 200 15.63 10.35 -17.63
N GLY A 201 14.91 10.86 -18.62
CA GLY A 201 15.08 10.52 -20.02
C GLY A 201 15.86 11.59 -20.78
N GLU A 202 16.85 11.20 -21.58
CA GLU A 202 17.66 12.15 -22.37
C GLU A 202 16.86 12.81 -23.51
N VAL A 203 15.82 12.14 -24.02
CA VAL A 203 15.04 12.57 -25.19
C VAL A 203 13.64 13.06 -24.82
N GLU A 204 13.00 12.43 -23.85
CA GLU A 204 11.59 12.66 -23.50
C GLU A 204 11.42 13.57 -22.28
N GLY A 205 12.52 13.92 -21.59
CA GLY A 205 12.51 14.68 -20.33
C GLY A 205 12.38 13.78 -19.10
N ASP A 206 12.26 14.40 -17.93
CA ASP A 206 12.08 13.69 -16.67
C ASP A 206 10.63 13.20 -16.51
N VAL A 207 10.46 11.95 -16.11
CA VAL A 207 9.16 11.30 -15.88
C VAL A 207 8.97 11.06 -14.39
N LEU A 208 7.91 11.61 -13.81
CA LEU A 208 7.53 11.41 -12.41
C LEU A 208 6.52 10.27 -12.32
N TYR A 209 6.94 9.13 -11.77
CA TYR A 209 6.01 8.06 -11.44
C TYR A 209 5.63 8.14 -9.97
N TYR A 210 4.40 7.76 -9.64
CA TYR A 210 3.89 7.76 -8.27
C TYR A 210 2.80 6.71 -8.11
N HIS A 211 2.52 6.34 -6.85
CA HIS A 211 1.34 5.55 -6.55
C HIS A 211 0.20 6.38 -5.97
N TYR A 212 -1.03 5.90 -6.12
CA TYR A 212 -2.21 6.49 -5.50
C TYR A 212 -3.27 5.42 -5.17
N CYS A 213 -4.21 5.78 -4.31
CA CYS A 213 -5.41 5.00 -4.01
C CYS A 213 -6.57 5.47 -4.90
N GLU A 214 -7.27 4.55 -5.56
CA GLU A 214 -8.47 4.89 -6.34
C GLU A 214 -9.70 5.02 -5.42
N GLY A 215 -10.27 6.21 -5.38
CA GLY A 215 -11.50 6.53 -4.65
C GLY A 215 -11.34 6.75 -3.14
N PRO A 216 -12.39 7.25 -2.46
CA PRO A 216 -12.33 7.63 -1.04
C PRO A 216 -12.36 6.45 -0.05
N PHE A 217 -12.27 5.21 -0.53
CA PHE A 217 -12.36 4.01 0.31
C PHE A 217 -10.99 3.35 0.49
N PRO A 218 -10.53 3.07 1.72
CA PRO A 218 -9.17 2.63 2.03
C PRO A 218 -8.86 1.16 1.62
N PHE A 219 -9.69 0.53 0.79
CA PHE A 219 -9.54 -0.84 0.33
C PHE A 219 -9.68 -0.94 -1.19
N SER A 220 -8.87 -0.21 -1.95
CA SER A 220 -8.77 -0.43 -3.39
C SER A 220 -7.39 -0.05 -3.88
N HIS A 221 -6.68 -1.08 -4.35
CA HIS A 221 -5.58 -1.11 -5.31
C HIS A 221 -4.62 0.11 -5.32
N ILE A 222 -3.35 -0.16 -5.05
CA ILE A 222 -2.26 0.79 -5.31
C ILE A 222 -2.05 0.83 -6.83
N PHE A 223 -2.28 1.98 -7.44
CA PHE A 223 -2.04 2.19 -8.87
C PHE A 223 -0.73 2.92 -9.08
N LEU A 224 0.11 2.44 -10.00
CA LEU A 224 1.29 3.17 -10.47
C LEU A 224 0.89 4.03 -11.67
N GLN A 225 1.09 5.34 -11.56
CA GLN A 225 1.03 6.26 -12.69
C GLN A 225 2.47 6.59 -13.09
N ILE A 226 2.74 6.54 -14.39
CA ILE A 226 3.97 7.01 -15.05
C ILE A 226 3.62 8.28 -15.84
#